data_AF-X1TSV6-F1
#
_entry.id   AF-X1TSV6-F1
#
_cell.length_a   1.000
_cell.length_b   1.000
_cell.length_c   1.000
_cell.angle_alpha   90.00
_cell.angle_beta   90.00
_cell.angle_gamma   90.00
#
_symmetry.space_group_name_H-M   'P 1'
#
loop_
_entity.id
_entity.type
_entity.pdbx_description
1 polymer ?
#
loop_
_entity_poly.entity_id
_entity_poly.type
_entity_poly.pdbx_seq_one_letter_code
_entity_poly.pdbx_strand_id
1 'polypeptide(L)'
;VNSWMNSRRLNWPPEFLLLGYRPQPWSPLDSLIVKEIMALLLCVDYQSEILRAKLVKELGAQKALQILEEGIAAPYLEIEDVPLSEWSTPLPFQGSNNWVLAGSRTESGKPLLANDPHLEISLPPIWHEIHVVCPSLNAVGVSLPGIPLVIIGHNESIAWGITNSGVDVQDLYVEKLNSSKDMYWNHDGWKPLFIKEERIEIRGEKEPERIEVSWTERGPVVSPVLSEN
;
A
#
# COMPACT_ATOMS: atom_id res chain seq x y z
N VAL A 1 -7.25 -21.40 -6.46
CA VAL A 1 -7.51 -20.49 -7.60
C VAL A 1 -7.49 -21.23 -8.95
N ASN A 2 -6.34 -21.77 -9.40
CA ASN A 2 -6.23 -22.42 -10.74
C ASN A 2 -7.24 -23.53 -11.02
N SER A 3 -7.51 -24.40 -10.05
CA SER A 3 -8.52 -25.45 -10.22
C SER A 3 -9.90 -24.88 -10.53
N TRP A 4 -10.31 -23.82 -9.82
CA TRP A 4 -11.57 -23.11 -10.09
C TRP A 4 -11.56 -22.50 -11.49
N MET A 5 -10.46 -21.85 -11.90
CA MET A 5 -10.34 -21.27 -13.26
C MET A 5 -10.46 -22.35 -14.34
N ASN A 6 -9.80 -23.50 -14.16
CA ASN A 6 -9.82 -24.61 -15.11
C ASN A 6 -11.18 -25.32 -15.19
N SER A 7 -11.97 -25.28 -14.12
CA SER A 7 -13.34 -25.84 -14.13
C SER A 7 -14.34 -25.00 -14.93
N ARG A 8 -14.01 -23.76 -15.29
CA ARG A 8 -14.91 -22.80 -15.94
C ARG A 8 -14.79 -22.90 -17.46
N ARG A 9 -15.87 -23.28 -18.13
CA ARG A 9 -15.95 -23.27 -19.60
C ARG A 9 -16.59 -21.99 -20.14
N LEU A 10 -17.84 -21.72 -19.78
CA LEU A 10 -18.63 -20.58 -20.31
C LEU A 10 -19.16 -19.62 -19.25
N ASN A 11 -19.11 -19.99 -17.96
CA ASN A 11 -19.69 -19.21 -16.86
C ASN A 11 -18.61 -18.41 -16.10
N TRP A 12 -17.92 -17.52 -16.81
CA TRP A 12 -16.94 -16.60 -16.22
C TRP A 12 -17.66 -15.40 -15.58
N PRO A 13 -17.10 -14.80 -14.50
CA PRO A 13 -17.65 -13.56 -13.96
C PRO A 13 -17.78 -12.47 -15.04
N PRO A 14 -18.84 -11.65 -15.01
CA PRO A 14 -19.15 -10.68 -16.06
C PRO A 14 -17.98 -9.76 -16.41
N GLU A 15 -17.15 -9.39 -15.45
CA GLU A 15 -15.98 -8.54 -15.61
C GLU A 15 -15.00 -9.12 -16.63
N PHE A 16 -14.72 -10.42 -16.57
CA PHE A 16 -13.85 -11.11 -17.53
C PHE A 16 -14.47 -11.25 -18.93
N LEU A 17 -15.81 -11.32 -19.00
CA LEU A 17 -16.54 -11.40 -20.26
C LEU A 17 -16.57 -10.03 -20.96
N LEU A 18 -16.91 -8.98 -20.22
CA LEU A 18 -16.96 -7.59 -20.70
C LEU A 18 -15.59 -7.10 -21.12
N LEU A 19 -14.57 -7.36 -20.31
CA LEU A 19 -13.19 -7.01 -20.62
C LEU A 19 -12.55 -7.96 -21.62
N GLY A 20 -13.22 -9.05 -22.02
CA GLY A 20 -12.72 -10.02 -23.00
C GLY A 20 -11.31 -10.53 -22.69
N TYR A 21 -11.03 -10.82 -21.42
CA TYR A 21 -9.73 -11.37 -21.00
C TYR A 21 -9.90 -12.66 -20.20
N ARG A 22 -8.83 -13.44 -20.10
CA ARG A 22 -8.72 -14.59 -19.23
C ARG A 22 -7.53 -14.38 -18.30
N PRO A 23 -7.71 -14.54 -16.99
CA PRO A 23 -6.60 -14.38 -16.04
C PRO A 23 -5.53 -15.43 -16.33
N GLN A 24 -4.27 -15.04 -16.12
CA GLN A 24 -3.14 -15.97 -16.19
C GLN A 24 -3.22 -16.99 -15.04
N PRO A 25 -2.52 -18.13 -15.14
CA PRO A 25 -2.42 -19.07 -14.03
C PRO A 25 -1.88 -18.37 -12.77
N TRP A 26 -2.63 -18.48 -11.68
CA TRP A 26 -2.28 -17.94 -10.38
C TRP A 26 -1.12 -18.71 -9.78
N SER A 27 -0.16 -17.98 -9.24
CA SER A 27 1.04 -18.45 -8.57
C SER A 27 1.03 -18.03 -7.09
N PRO A 28 1.87 -18.64 -6.24
CA PRO A 28 2.06 -18.14 -4.88
C PRO A 28 2.52 -16.68 -4.83
N LEU A 29 3.29 -16.23 -5.84
CA LEU A 29 3.77 -14.86 -5.94
C LEU A 29 2.61 -13.87 -6.04
N ASP A 30 1.55 -14.18 -6.79
CA ASP A 30 0.38 -13.30 -6.89
C ASP A 30 -0.29 -13.07 -5.54
N SER A 31 -0.25 -14.06 -4.65
CA SER A 31 -0.80 -13.93 -3.29
C SER A 31 0.05 -13.01 -2.42
N LEU A 32 1.38 -13.04 -2.60
CA LEU A 32 2.31 -12.14 -1.94
C LEU A 32 2.18 -10.70 -2.48
N ILE A 33 1.98 -10.55 -3.79
CA ILE A 33 1.76 -9.25 -4.42
C ILE A 33 0.48 -8.60 -3.90
N VAL A 34 -0.63 -9.36 -3.75
CA VAL A 34 -1.86 -8.81 -3.13
C VAL A 34 -1.60 -8.26 -1.73
N LYS A 35 -0.85 -8.99 -0.90
CA LYS A 35 -0.44 -8.51 0.43
C LYS A 35 0.40 -7.24 0.33
N GLU A 36 1.29 -7.15 -0.65
CA GLU A 36 2.18 -6.00 -0.80
C GLU A 36 1.44 -4.75 -1.31
N ILE A 37 0.53 -4.92 -2.27
CA ILE A 37 -0.35 -3.84 -2.73
C ILE A 37 -1.19 -3.32 -1.56
N MET A 38 -1.76 -4.23 -0.74
CA MET A 38 -2.51 -3.83 0.44
C MET A 38 -1.64 -3.05 1.44
N ALA A 39 -0.40 -3.47 1.66
CA ALA A 39 0.53 -2.74 2.52
C ALA A 39 0.81 -1.33 1.97
N LEU A 40 1.11 -1.22 0.67
CA LEU A 40 1.36 0.06 0.00
C LEU A 40 0.16 1.02 0.08
N LEU A 41 -1.06 0.51 -0.09
CA LEU A 41 -2.30 1.29 0.00
C LEU A 41 -2.61 1.80 1.42
N LEU A 42 -2.08 1.15 2.44
CA LEU A 42 -2.26 1.55 3.85
C LEU A 42 -1.16 2.49 4.35
N CYS A 43 -0.04 2.61 3.62
CA CYS A 43 1.02 3.57 3.91
C CYS A 43 0.63 4.93 3.34
N VAL A 44 0.77 5.98 4.16
CA VAL A 44 0.29 7.34 3.82
C VAL A 44 1.31 8.42 4.18
N ASP A 45 2.53 7.98 4.47
CA ASP A 45 3.59 8.84 5.00
C ASP A 45 4.14 9.74 3.90
N TYR A 46 4.29 9.23 2.66
CA TYR A 46 4.78 10.05 1.55
C TYR A 46 3.85 11.24 1.24
N GLN A 47 2.53 11.07 1.33
CA GLN A 47 1.58 12.18 1.16
C GLN A 47 1.76 13.21 2.28
N SER A 48 1.99 12.73 3.51
CA SER A 48 2.24 13.57 4.69
C SER A 48 3.58 14.30 4.59
N GLU A 49 4.62 13.68 4.04
CA GLU A 49 5.91 14.29 3.70
C GLU A 49 5.75 15.45 2.70
N ILE A 50 5.00 15.22 1.62
CA ILE A 50 4.72 16.24 0.60
C ILE A 50 3.95 17.42 1.21
N LEU A 51 2.95 17.14 2.05
CA LEU A 51 2.20 18.20 2.76
C LEU A 51 3.12 19.01 3.69
N ARG A 52 3.98 18.34 4.46
CA ARG A 52 4.99 19.00 5.32
C ARG A 52 5.94 19.86 4.50
N ALA A 53 6.42 19.35 3.37
CA ALA A 53 7.28 20.10 2.44
C ALA A 53 6.57 21.35 1.89
N LYS A 54 5.30 21.24 1.47
CA LYS A 54 4.48 22.38 1.03
C LYS A 54 4.34 23.43 2.13
N LEU A 55 4.04 23.02 3.37
CA LEU A 55 3.93 23.93 4.51
C LEU A 55 5.23 24.69 4.79
N VAL A 56 6.38 24.00 4.73
CA VAL A 56 7.68 24.63 4.91
C VAL A 56 8.00 25.61 3.77
N LYS A 57 7.69 25.25 2.52
CA LYS A 57 7.90 26.13 1.35
C LYS A 57 7.08 27.42 1.44
N GLU A 58 5.83 27.32 1.89
CA GLU A 58 4.92 28.47 1.97
C GLU A 58 5.14 29.35 3.22
N LEU A 59 5.37 28.75 4.39
CA LEU A 59 5.36 29.46 5.67
C LEU A 59 6.77 29.67 6.26
N GLY A 60 7.77 28.96 5.75
CA GLY A 60 9.06 28.79 6.38
C GLY A 60 9.04 27.77 7.52
N ALA A 61 10.19 27.14 7.78
CA ALA A 61 10.31 26.02 8.73
C ALA A 61 9.79 26.34 10.14
N GLN A 62 10.10 27.53 10.67
CA GLN A 62 9.69 27.91 12.04
C GLN A 62 8.18 27.96 12.22
N LYS A 63 7.43 28.50 11.24
CA LYS A 63 5.97 28.60 11.31
C LYS A 63 5.31 27.26 11.01
N ALA A 64 5.85 26.49 10.06
CA ALA A 64 5.35 25.16 9.76
C ALA A 64 5.41 24.25 11.00
N LEU A 65 6.52 24.27 11.74
CA LEU A 65 6.68 23.50 12.99
C LEU A 65 5.71 23.89 14.10
N GLN A 66 5.13 25.10 14.08
CA GLN A 66 4.09 25.50 15.04
C GLN A 66 2.72 24.91 14.71
N ILE A 67 2.51 24.45 13.48
CA ILE A 67 1.27 23.82 13.01
C ILE A 67 1.34 22.30 13.16
N LEU A 68 2.53 21.73 12.97
CA LEU A 68 2.76 20.29 13.07
C LEU A 68 2.70 19.81 14.52
N GLU A 69 2.37 18.53 14.70
CA GLU A 69 2.37 17.88 16.01
C GLU A 69 3.76 17.85 16.64
N GLU A 70 3.81 17.85 17.97
CA GLU A 70 5.06 17.78 18.72
C GLU A 70 5.81 16.47 18.41
N GLY A 71 7.10 16.58 18.10
CA GLY A 71 7.95 15.44 17.73
C GLY A 71 8.11 15.21 16.22
N ILE A 72 7.33 15.90 15.38
CA ILE A 72 7.52 15.87 13.93
C ILE A 72 8.70 16.76 13.54
N ALA A 73 9.72 16.16 12.93
CA ALA A 73 10.85 16.91 12.38
C ALA A 73 10.42 17.73 11.16
N ALA A 74 11.06 18.89 10.98
CA ALA A 74 10.96 19.60 9.70
C ALA A 74 11.56 18.71 8.60
N PRO A 75 10.97 18.66 7.40
CA PRO A 75 11.51 17.88 6.29
C PRO A 75 12.97 18.26 5.99
N TYR A 76 13.85 17.26 5.90
CA TYR A 76 15.26 17.38 5.51
C TYR A 76 15.44 17.53 4.00
N LEU A 77 14.64 18.40 3.38
CA LEU A 77 14.54 18.43 1.94
C LEU A 77 15.03 19.80 1.42
N GLU A 78 16.02 19.78 0.53
CA GLU A 78 16.30 20.91 -0.37
C GLU A 78 15.16 20.99 -1.40
N ILE A 79 14.02 21.56 -0.99
CA ILE A 79 12.75 21.57 -1.75
C ILE A 79 12.57 22.75 -2.71
N GLU A 80 13.59 23.61 -2.81
CA GLU A 80 13.50 24.85 -3.57
C GLU A 80 13.09 24.56 -5.03
N ASP A 81 13.75 23.58 -5.64
CA ASP A 81 13.54 23.18 -7.04
C ASP A 81 12.50 22.06 -7.23
N VAL A 82 11.84 21.59 -6.16
CA VAL A 82 10.84 20.54 -6.26
C VAL A 82 9.48 21.14 -6.65
N PRO A 83 8.82 20.66 -7.73
CA PRO A 83 7.52 21.16 -8.20
C PRO A 83 6.36 20.62 -7.35
N LEU A 84 6.40 20.87 -6.04
CA LEU A 84 5.43 20.34 -5.08
C LEU A 84 3.97 20.73 -5.41
N SER A 85 3.74 21.84 -6.11
CA SER A 85 2.40 22.29 -6.53
C SER A 85 1.70 21.31 -7.47
N GLU A 86 2.46 20.51 -8.20
CA GLU A 86 1.94 19.51 -9.17
C GLU A 86 1.62 18.17 -8.50
N TRP A 87 1.98 18.00 -7.23
CA TRP A 87 1.86 16.72 -6.54
C TRP A 87 0.57 16.66 -5.74
N SER A 88 -0.26 15.67 -6.04
CA SER A 88 -1.52 15.43 -5.33
C SER A 88 -1.26 14.97 -3.89
N THR A 89 -2.03 15.50 -2.94
CA THR A 89 -1.99 15.10 -1.52
C THR A 89 -3.41 14.79 -1.04
N PRO A 90 -4.10 13.79 -1.62
CA PRO A 90 -5.37 13.39 -1.07
C PRO A 90 -5.10 12.82 0.33
N LEU A 91 -5.68 13.46 1.34
CA LEU A 91 -5.63 12.90 2.70
C LEU A 91 -6.52 11.66 2.69
N PRO A 92 -5.95 10.47 2.93
CA PRO A 92 -6.72 9.24 2.87
C PRO A 92 -7.70 9.20 4.04
N PHE A 93 -8.93 8.78 3.75
CA PHE A 93 -9.90 8.47 4.80
C PHE A 93 -9.50 7.13 5.43
N GLN A 94 -8.86 7.17 6.58
CA GLN A 94 -8.50 5.99 7.36
C GLN A 94 -9.26 5.97 8.68
N GLY A 95 -9.74 4.78 9.06
CA GLY A 95 -10.39 4.54 10.33
C GLY A 95 -10.38 3.05 10.64
N SER A 96 -10.35 2.69 11.91
CA SER A 96 -10.52 1.32 12.38
C SER A 96 -10.67 1.37 13.90
N ASN A 97 -11.38 0.41 14.47
CA ASN A 97 -11.46 0.23 15.92
C ASN A 97 -10.94 -1.15 16.33
N ASN A 98 -10.25 -1.22 17.47
CA ASN A 98 -9.87 -2.47 18.11
C ASN A 98 -9.90 -2.36 19.64
N TRP A 99 -10.80 -3.09 20.30
CA TRP A 99 -10.95 -3.06 21.75
C TRP A 99 -10.74 -4.47 22.33
N VAL A 100 -10.03 -4.55 23.46
CA VAL A 100 -9.86 -5.78 24.24
C VAL A 100 -10.23 -5.50 25.70
N LEU A 101 -11.14 -6.29 26.25
CA LEU A 101 -11.48 -6.30 27.67
C LEU A 101 -10.90 -7.54 28.33
N ALA A 102 -10.16 -7.35 29.42
CA ALA A 102 -9.72 -8.45 30.27
C ALA A 102 -10.93 -9.16 30.90
N GLY A 103 -10.84 -10.46 31.13
CA GLY A 103 -11.93 -11.25 31.72
C GLY A 103 -12.39 -10.77 33.10
N SER A 104 -11.51 -10.11 33.87
CA SER A 104 -11.88 -9.48 35.15
C SER A 104 -12.83 -8.29 35.00
N ARG A 105 -13.10 -7.83 33.78
CA ARG A 105 -14.01 -6.73 33.44
C ARG A 105 -15.24 -7.21 32.67
N THR A 106 -15.48 -8.52 32.59
CA THR A 106 -16.60 -9.11 31.85
C THR A 106 -17.41 -10.03 32.77
N GLU A 107 -18.73 -10.12 32.54
CA GLU A 107 -19.60 -10.99 33.35
C GLU A 107 -19.23 -12.48 33.20
N SER A 108 -18.76 -12.87 32.01
CA SER A 108 -18.36 -14.25 31.71
C SER A 108 -17.02 -14.66 32.34
N GLY A 109 -16.24 -13.71 32.88
CA GLY A 109 -14.88 -13.94 33.34
C GLY A 109 -13.87 -14.20 32.20
N LYS A 110 -14.28 -14.11 30.92
CA LYS A 110 -13.44 -14.38 29.73
C LYS A 110 -13.12 -13.09 28.97
N PRO A 111 -11.97 -13.00 28.28
CA PRO A 111 -11.65 -11.83 27.48
C PRO A 111 -12.67 -11.59 26.37
N LEU A 112 -12.92 -10.33 26.03
CA LEU A 112 -13.72 -9.92 24.87
C LEU A 112 -12.84 -9.11 23.93
N LEU A 113 -12.93 -9.40 22.63
CA LEU A 113 -12.26 -8.66 21.57
C LEU A 113 -13.33 -8.13 20.60
N ALA A 114 -13.22 -6.86 20.23
CA ALA A 114 -13.97 -6.25 19.14
C ALA A 114 -12.98 -5.65 18.15
N ASN A 115 -13.02 -6.05 16.88
CA ASN A 115 -12.20 -5.49 15.82
C ASN A 115 -13.09 -5.11 14.64
N ASP A 116 -12.99 -3.86 14.22
CA ASP A 116 -13.91 -3.20 13.28
C ASP A 116 -13.06 -2.36 12.31
N PRO A 117 -12.42 -3.00 11.31
CA PRO A 117 -11.58 -2.31 10.34
C PRO A 117 -12.43 -1.52 9.34
N HIS A 118 -12.11 -0.24 9.10
CA HIS A 118 -12.83 0.58 8.11
C HIS A 118 -11.98 0.75 6.86
N LEU A 119 -12.52 0.28 5.74
CA LEU A 119 -11.94 0.45 4.40
C LEU A 119 -13.04 0.86 3.44
N GLU A 120 -12.66 1.40 2.28
CA GLU A 120 -13.61 1.75 1.23
C GLU A 120 -14.41 0.51 0.80
N ILE A 121 -15.71 0.69 0.58
CA ILE A 121 -16.56 -0.36 0.05
C ILE A 121 -16.25 -0.53 -1.44
N SER A 122 -15.63 -1.65 -1.79
CA SER A 122 -15.20 -1.96 -3.15
C SER A 122 -15.83 -3.25 -3.69
N LEU A 123 -15.77 -3.42 -5.01
CA LEU A 123 -16.05 -4.69 -5.67
C LEU A 123 -14.82 -5.12 -6.50
N PRO A 124 -14.14 -6.22 -6.15
CA PRO A 124 -14.44 -7.15 -5.05
C PRO A 124 -14.24 -6.51 -3.66
N PRO A 125 -14.92 -7.03 -2.62
CA PRO A 125 -14.70 -6.58 -1.25
C PRO A 125 -13.28 -6.95 -0.79
N ILE A 126 -12.66 -6.06 -0.01
CA ILE A 126 -11.31 -6.29 0.53
C ILE A 126 -11.30 -7.47 1.50
N TRP A 127 -12.29 -7.55 2.38
CA TRP A 127 -12.43 -8.66 3.34
C TRP A 127 -13.36 -9.74 2.81
N HIS A 128 -12.89 -10.98 2.85
CA HIS A 128 -13.66 -12.17 2.56
C HIS A 128 -13.63 -13.12 3.76
N GLU A 129 -14.81 -13.50 4.25
CA GLU A 129 -14.92 -14.47 5.35
C GLU A 129 -14.46 -15.86 4.93
N ILE A 130 -13.62 -16.47 5.77
CA ILE A 130 -13.10 -17.82 5.57
C ILE A 130 -13.11 -18.61 6.88
N HIS A 131 -13.29 -19.92 6.77
CA HIS A 131 -13.07 -20.89 7.84
C HIS A 131 -12.09 -21.94 7.35
N VAL A 132 -10.92 -22.01 7.98
CA VAL A 132 -9.84 -22.93 7.61
C VAL A 132 -9.76 -24.02 8.68
N VAL A 133 -9.95 -25.26 8.25
CA VAL A 133 -9.85 -26.46 9.10
C VAL A 133 -8.84 -27.43 8.52
N CYS A 134 -7.81 -27.75 9.29
CA CYS A 134 -6.85 -28.82 9.04
C CYS A 134 -6.38 -29.40 10.39
N PRO A 135 -5.61 -30.50 10.42
CA PRO A 135 -5.21 -31.14 11.69
C PRO A 135 -4.51 -30.22 12.70
N SER A 136 -3.85 -29.15 12.23
CA SER A 136 -3.11 -28.19 13.05
C SER A 136 -3.77 -26.81 13.17
N LEU A 137 -4.91 -26.56 12.52
CA LEU A 137 -5.55 -25.25 12.50
C LEU A 137 -7.06 -25.38 12.36
N ASN A 138 -7.80 -24.71 13.22
CA ASN A 138 -9.24 -24.51 13.09
C ASN A 138 -9.55 -23.04 13.41
N ALA A 139 -9.61 -22.20 12.39
CA ALA A 139 -9.74 -20.76 12.56
C ALA A 139 -10.76 -20.17 11.60
N VAL A 140 -11.59 -19.26 12.11
CA VAL A 140 -12.62 -18.53 11.36
C VAL A 140 -12.40 -17.03 11.49
N GLY A 141 -12.68 -16.30 10.42
CA GLY A 141 -12.52 -14.87 10.37
C GLY A 141 -12.52 -14.36 8.94
N VAL A 142 -11.74 -13.32 8.65
CA VAL A 142 -11.62 -12.73 7.31
C VAL A 142 -10.19 -12.83 6.78
N SER A 143 -10.09 -12.86 5.45
CA SER A 143 -8.85 -12.82 4.67
C SER A 143 -8.96 -11.81 3.53
N LEU A 144 -7.82 -11.48 2.92
CA LEU A 144 -7.77 -10.81 1.63
C LEU A 144 -7.96 -11.86 0.51
N PRO A 145 -8.73 -11.57 -0.55
CA PRO A 145 -8.85 -12.45 -1.70
C PRO A 145 -7.49 -12.90 -2.24
N GLY A 146 -7.29 -14.21 -2.38
CA GLY A 146 -6.02 -14.78 -2.83
C GLY A 146 -5.05 -15.15 -1.71
N ILE A 147 -5.29 -14.71 -0.47
CA ILE A 147 -4.46 -15.08 0.69
C ILE A 147 -5.09 -16.26 1.45
N PRO A 148 -4.35 -17.37 1.67
CA PRO A 148 -4.89 -18.58 2.30
C PRO A 148 -4.77 -18.56 3.85
N LEU A 149 -4.88 -17.39 4.48
CA LEU A 149 -4.67 -17.21 5.93
C LEU A 149 -5.82 -16.42 6.55
N VAL A 150 -6.21 -16.74 7.79
CA VAL A 150 -7.16 -15.93 8.57
C VAL A 150 -6.39 -14.74 9.15
N ILE A 151 -6.61 -13.54 8.60
CA ILE A 151 -5.86 -12.32 8.95
C ILE A 151 -6.42 -11.69 10.23
N ILE A 152 -7.74 -11.57 10.30
CA ILE A 152 -8.49 -11.16 11.50
C ILE A 152 -9.44 -12.29 11.82
N GLY A 153 -9.51 -12.73 13.08
CA GLY A 153 -10.38 -13.84 13.43
C GLY A 153 -10.15 -14.41 14.80
N HIS A 154 -10.59 -15.66 14.96
CA HIS A 154 -10.39 -16.41 16.19
C HIS A 154 -10.34 -17.91 15.92
N ASN A 155 -9.88 -18.65 16.92
CA ASN A 155 -9.99 -20.10 17.01
C ASN A 155 -10.63 -20.49 18.35
N GLU A 156 -10.47 -21.74 18.78
CA GLU A 156 -11.03 -22.24 20.03
C GLU A 156 -10.39 -21.63 21.28
N SER A 157 -9.20 -21.05 21.16
CA SER A 157 -8.37 -20.62 22.30
C SER A 157 -8.07 -19.13 22.33
N ILE A 158 -7.96 -18.46 21.18
CA ILE A 158 -7.59 -17.05 21.07
C ILE A 158 -8.40 -16.32 20.00
N ALA A 159 -8.49 -15.00 20.13
CA ALA A 159 -8.98 -14.09 19.10
C ALA A 159 -7.93 -13.01 18.83
N TRP A 160 -7.85 -12.53 17.60
CA TRP A 160 -6.92 -11.48 17.19
C TRP A 160 -7.59 -10.55 16.18
N GLY A 161 -7.14 -9.31 16.19
CA GLY A 161 -7.57 -8.28 15.25
C GLY A 161 -6.43 -7.31 14.98
N ILE A 162 -6.56 -6.55 13.90
CA ILE A 162 -5.56 -5.56 13.49
C ILE A 162 -6.24 -4.23 13.22
N THR A 163 -5.51 -3.16 13.46
CA THR A 163 -5.86 -1.78 13.08
C THR A 163 -4.64 -1.14 12.46
N ASN A 164 -4.81 -0.16 11.59
CA ASN A 164 -3.67 0.63 11.13
C ASN A 164 -3.10 1.41 12.33
N SER A 165 -1.79 1.32 12.56
CA SER A 165 -1.13 2.04 13.64
C SER A 165 -0.68 3.44 13.24
N GLY A 166 -0.74 3.78 11.94
CA GLY A 166 -0.31 5.09 11.43
C GLY A 166 1.17 5.37 11.71
N VAL A 167 1.98 4.31 11.79
CA VAL A 167 3.42 4.42 12.01
C VAL A 167 4.11 4.85 10.73
N ASP A 168 5.13 5.69 10.88
CA ASP A 168 5.95 6.16 9.77
C ASP A 168 6.77 5.01 9.16
N VAL A 169 6.43 4.65 7.91
CA VAL A 169 7.05 3.53 7.18
C VAL A 169 7.49 3.92 5.76
N GLN A 170 7.37 5.18 5.36
CA GLN A 170 7.85 5.67 4.07
C GLN A 170 8.45 7.08 4.16
N ASP A 171 9.70 7.20 3.71
CA ASP A 171 10.39 8.49 3.57
C ASP A 171 10.54 8.87 2.09
N LEU A 172 10.45 10.16 1.79
CA LEU A 172 10.81 10.74 0.51
C LEU A 172 12.19 11.42 0.60
N TYR A 173 12.99 11.24 -0.45
CA TYR A 173 14.30 11.87 -0.60
C TYR A 173 14.32 12.72 -1.87
N VAL A 174 14.92 13.91 -1.78
CA VAL A 174 15.27 14.69 -2.97
C VAL A 174 16.61 14.19 -3.50
N GLU A 175 16.57 13.48 -4.63
CA GLU A 175 17.75 12.95 -5.28
C GLU A 175 18.31 13.97 -6.29
N LYS A 176 19.62 14.19 -6.26
CA LYS A 176 20.30 15.03 -7.25
C LYS A 176 20.74 14.18 -8.43
N LEU A 177 20.07 14.36 -9.57
CA LEU A 177 20.38 13.66 -10.82
C LEU A 177 21.36 14.47 -11.67
N ASN A 178 22.16 13.77 -12.49
CA ASN A 178 22.96 14.42 -13.52
C ASN A 178 22.08 14.83 -14.72
N SER A 179 22.66 15.56 -15.69
CA SER A 179 21.92 16.07 -16.85
C SER A 179 21.33 14.98 -17.74
N SER A 180 21.97 13.80 -17.82
CA SER A 180 21.48 12.65 -18.58
C SER A 180 20.46 11.79 -17.82
N LYS A 181 20.21 12.09 -16.53
CA LYS A 181 19.29 11.34 -15.66
C LYS A 181 19.61 9.84 -15.58
N ASP A 182 20.87 9.46 -15.69
CA ASP A 182 21.37 8.08 -15.56
C ASP A 182 22.25 7.89 -14.31
N MET A 183 22.55 8.97 -13.59
CA MET A 183 23.27 8.94 -12.32
C MET A 183 22.60 9.81 -11.27
N TYR A 184 22.76 9.41 -10.01
CA TYR A 184 22.38 10.20 -8.83
C TYR A 184 23.60 10.46 -7.94
N TRP A 185 23.60 11.57 -7.22
CA TRP A 185 24.67 11.93 -6.30
C TRP A 185 24.34 11.46 -4.88
N ASN A 186 25.22 10.66 -4.29
CA ASN A 186 25.14 10.30 -2.87
C ASN A 186 26.40 10.78 -2.11
N HIS A 187 26.53 10.39 -0.84
CA HIS A 187 27.65 10.79 0.01
C HIS A 187 29.03 10.34 -0.51
N ASP A 188 29.08 9.31 -1.35
CA ASP A 188 30.29 8.79 -2.00
C ASP A 188 30.53 9.39 -3.41
N GLY A 189 29.65 10.29 -3.87
CA GLY A 189 29.70 10.89 -5.19
C GLY A 189 28.65 10.34 -6.17
N TRP A 190 28.92 10.45 -7.47
CA TRP A 190 28.00 9.98 -8.52
C TRP A 190 27.92 8.46 -8.56
N LYS A 191 26.70 7.92 -8.55
CA LYS A 191 26.38 6.50 -8.69
C LYS A 191 25.39 6.30 -9.85
N PRO A 192 25.48 5.19 -10.59
CA PRO A 192 24.50 4.89 -11.63
C PRO A 192 23.12 4.62 -11.03
N LEU A 193 22.08 5.07 -11.71
CA LEU A 193 20.72 4.61 -11.44
C LEU A 193 20.57 3.16 -11.92
N PHE A 194 19.81 2.36 -11.18
CA PHE A 194 19.27 1.13 -11.74
C PHE A 194 18.04 1.49 -12.56
N ILE A 195 18.09 1.27 -13.87
CA ILE A 195 17.02 1.65 -14.80
C ILE A 195 16.43 0.38 -15.41
N LYS A 196 15.11 0.25 -15.34
CA LYS A 196 14.37 -0.83 -15.96
C LYS A 196 13.25 -0.27 -16.82
N GLU A 197 13.21 -0.71 -18.07
CA GLU A 197 12.06 -0.47 -18.93
C GLU A 197 10.97 -1.51 -18.62
N GLU A 198 9.82 -1.03 -18.16
CA GLU A 198 8.60 -1.81 -18.03
C GLU A 198 7.74 -1.66 -19.28
N ARG A 199 7.11 -2.75 -19.71
CA ARG A 199 6.27 -2.80 -20.90
C ARG A 199 4.85 -3.16 -20.51
N ILE A 200 3.90 -2.28 -20.83
CA ILE A 200 2.48 -2.44 -20.53
C ILE A 200 1.73 -2.67 -21.85
N GLU A 201 1.18 -3.87 -22.00
CA GLU A 201 0.38 -4.24 -23.16
C GLU A 201 -1.01 -3.61 -23.05
N ILE A 202 -1.33 -2.66 -23.94
CA ILE A 202 -2.64 -1.98 -23.98
C ILE A 202 -3.54 -2.65 -25.02
N ARG A 203 -4.76 -2.99 -24.62
CA ARG A 203 -5.75 -3.57 -25.54
C ARG A 203 -6.03 -2.63 -26.71
N GLY A 204 -5.81 -3.13 -27.92
CA GLY A 204 -6.09 -2.39 -29.16
C GLY A 204 -4.88 -1.68 -29.73
N GLU A 205 -3.82 -1.50 -28.94
CA GLU A 205 -2.57 -0.92 -29.39
C GLU A 205 -1.66 -2.00 -30.00
N LYS A 206 -0.87 -1.59 -31.00
CA LYS A 206 0.09 -2.49 -31.67
C LYS A 206 1.40 -2.61 -30.90
N GLU A 207 1.81 -1.52 -30.28
CA GLU A 207 3.03 -1.44 -29.49
C GLU A 207 2.66 -1.26 -28.02
N PRO A 208 3.38 -1.91 -27.09
CA PRO A 208 3.15 -1.68 -25.66
C PRO A 208 3.59 -0.28 -25.27
N GLU A 209 2.93 0.26 -24.27
CA GLU A 209 3.41 1.45 -23.57
C GLU A 209 4.69 1.08 -22.82
N ARG A 210 5.70 1.94 -22.91
CA ARG A 210 7.00 1.75 -22.27
C ARG A 210 7.16 2.78 -21.18
N ILE A 211 7.42 2.30 -19.97
CA ILE A 211 7.66 3.14 -18.80
C ILE A 211 9.06 2.86 -18.31
N GLU A 212 9.88 3.91 -18.23
CA GLU A 212 11.18 3.81 -17.60
C GLU A 212 11.00 4.00 -16.10
N VAL A 213 11.40 2.99 -15.32
CA VAL A 213 11.45 3.07 -13.88
C VAL A 213 12.91 3.10 -13.44
N SER A 214 13.25 4.06 -12.60
CA SER A 214 14.60 4.27 -12.10
C SER A 214 14.65 4.07 -10.59
N TRP A 215 15.75 3.54 -10.07
CA TRP A 215 15.98 3.33 -8.64
C TRP A 215 17.35 3.85 -8.20
N THR A 216 17.38 4.45 -7.01
CA THR A 216 18.60 4.69 -6.22
C THR A 216 18.75 3.61 -5.16
N GLU A 217 19.79 3.69 -4.32
CA GLU A 217 19.93 2.82 -3.15
C GLU A 217 18.79 2.98 -2.13
N ARG A 218 18.06 4.10 -2.16
CA ARG A 218 16.97 4.42 -1.23
C ARG A 218 15.60 3.94 -1.73
N GLY A 219 15.47 3.61 -3.01
CA GLY A 219 14.21 3.16 -3.59
C GLY A 219 13.94 3.73 -4.98
N PRO A 220 12.71 3.57 -5.49
CA PRO A 220 12.32 4.07 -6.80
C PRO A 220 12.28 5.60 -6.83
N VAL A 221 12.65 6.17 -7.97
CA VAL A 221 12.43 7.58 -8.29
C VAL A 221 10.96 7.76 -8.65
N VAL A 222 10.20 8.38 -7.76
CA VAL A 222 8.74 8.50 -7.87
C VAL A 222 8.25 9.78 -8.53
N SER A 223 9.11 10.76 -8.79
CA SER A 223 8.70 12.04 -9.40
C SER A 223 7.89 11.88 -10.70
N PRO A 224 8.26 11.00 -11.66
CA PRO A 224 7.50 10.83 -12.90
C PRO A 224 6.05 10.33 -12.72
N VAL A 225 5.74 9.68 -11.59
CA VAL A 225 4.38 9.20 -11.29
C VAL A 225 3.61 10.12 -10.34
N LEU A 226 4.31 11.00 -9.62
CA LEU A 226 3.70 11.96 -8.68
C LEU A 226 3.37 13.31 -9.31
N SER A 227 4.11 13.73 -10.34
CA SER A 227 3.75 14.90 -11.15
C SER A 227 2.60 14.49 -12.08
N GLU A 228 1.36 14.83 -11.72
CA GLU A 228 0.23 14.66 -12.63
C GLU A 228 0.52 15.41 -13.95
N ASN A 229 0.58 14.67 -15.06
CA ASN A 229 0.37 15.17 -16.41
C ASN A 229 -0.68 14.29 -17.10
#